data_AF-G0J528-F1
#
_entry.id   AF-G0J528-F1
#
_cell.length_a   1.000
_cell.length_b   1.000
_cell.length_c   1.000
_cell.angle_alpha   90.00
_cell.angle_beta   90.00
_cell.angle_gamma   90.00
#
_symmetry.space_group_name_H-M   'P 1'
#
loop_
_entity.id
_entity.type
_entity.pdbx_description
1 polymer ?
#
loop_
_entity_poly.entity_id
_entity_poly.type
_entity_poly.pdbx_seq_one_letter_code
_entity_poly.pdbx_strand_id
1 'polypeptide(L)'
;MNKILTIGFIVCLFFSIGIANGQEISWTAIESLKDSLRSNPKPIMVFIHTDWCKYCKMQENITFQKPKVAGLLSKNFYCIKINAESEEELVFLGRKYKPGKTGDYHSLAKMLGTNNGRLLFPTTVFYAPLSQTFERLQGLQTAKVLERFFTEHGMEFDE
;
A
#
# COMPACT_ATOMS: atom_id res chain seq x y z
N MET A 1 67.67 -5.71 11.23
CA MET A 1 67.11 -5.65 12.60
C MET A 1 66.57 -4.23 12.75
N ASN A 2 65.29 -3.86 12.64
CA ASN A 2 63.97 -4.47 12.84
C ASN A 2 62.96 -3.75 11.90
N LYS A 3 62.19 -4.46 11.08
CA LYS A 3 60.75 -4.79 11.25
C LYS A 3 59.78 -3.59 11.27
N ILE A 4 59.16 -3.34 10.10
CA ILE A 4 57.71 -3.17 9.86
C ILE A 4 56.96 -2.19 10.77
N LEU A 5 56.71 -0.98 10.28
CA LEU A 5 55.64 -0.04 10.70
C LEU A 5 55.66 1.05 9.61
N THR A 6 54.67 1.29 8.75
CA THR A 6 53.26 1.48 9.02
C THR A 6 52.55 1.34 7.67
N ILE A 7 51.83 0.22 7.46
CA ILE A 7 50.92 0.05 6.32
C ILE A 7 49.70 0.91 6.65
N GLY A 8 49.80 2.20 6.38
CA GLY A 8 48.80 3.23 6.64
C GLY A 8 48.06 3.63 5.38
N PHE A 9 47.56 2.67 4.62
CA PHE A 9 46.59 2.94 3.55
C PHE A 9 45.69 1.72 3.34
N ILE A 10 45.17 1.20 4.45
CA ILE A 10 43.97 0.36 4.40
C ILE A 10 42.84 1.35 4.16
N VAL A 11 42.61 1.67 2.90
CA VAL A 11 41.39 2.31 2.42
C VAL A 11 40.26 1.43 2.93
N CYS A 12 39.64 1.91 4.01
CA CYS A 12 38.31 1.50 4.45
C CYS A 12 37.33 1.89 3.34
N LEU A 13 37.34 1.12 2.25
CA LEU A 13 36.18 0.89 1.43
C LEU A 13 35.21 0.10 2.31
N PHE A 14 34.56 0.80 3.25
CA PHE A 14 33.23 0.45 3.68
C PHE A 14 32.35 0.64 2.45
N PHE A 15 32.43 -0.33 1.54
CA PHE A 15 31.40 -0.58 0.56
C PHE A 15 30.19 -0.96 1.41
N SER A 16 29.35 0.03 1.70
CA SER A 16 28.02 -0.19 2.24
C SER A 16 27.31 -1.07 1.24
N ILE A 17 27.39 -2.39 1.45
CA ILE A 17 26.51 -3.36 0.84
C ILE A 17 25.14 -2.98 1.40
N GLY A 18 24.45 -2.10 0.67
CA GLY A 18 23.04 -1.85 0.88
C GLY A 18 22.36 -3.18 0.65
N ILE A 19 22.01 -3.86 1.74
CA ILE A 19 21.15 -5.03 1.67
C ILE A 19 19.82 -4.47 1.15
N ALA A 20 19.56 -4.68 -0.14
CA ALA A 20 18.25 -4.48 -0.73
C ALA A 20 17.32 -5.53 -0.13
N ASN A 21 16.90 -5.30 1.12
CA ASN A 21 15.80 -6.04 1.71
C ASN A 21 14.60 -5.82 0.79
N GLY A 22 14.02 -6.91 0.29
CA GLY A 22 12.79 -6.85 -0.48
C GLY A 22 11.80 -5.97 0.27
N GLN A 23 11.46 -4.83 -0.31
CA GLN A 23 10.60 -3.85 0.35
C GLN A 23 9.22 -4.48 0.52
N GLU A 24 8.72 -4.53 1.75
CA GLU A 24 7.31 -4.83 2.02
C GLU A 24 6.49 -3.52 1.92
N ILE A 25 5.17 -3.65 1.74
CA ILE A 25 4.29 -2.47 1.78
C ILE A 25 4.26 -1.90 3.20
N SER A 26 4.49 -0.59 3.31
CA SER A 26 4.31 0.17 4.54
C SER A 26 2.82 0.44 4.78
N TRP A 27 2.16 -0.47 5.50
CA TRP A 27 0.77 -0.31 5.87
C TRP A 27 0.62 0.73 6.98
N THR A 28 -0.22 1.72 6.73
CA THR A 28 -0.59 2.78 7.66
C THR A 28 -1.84 2.36 8.43
N ALA A 29 -1.83 2.57 9.75
CA ALA A 29 -3.03 2.39 10.57
C ALA A 29 -4.10 3.42 10.15
N ILE A 30 -5.35 3.00 10.02
CA ILE A 30 -6.41 3.88 9.52
C ILE A 30 -6.65 5.07 10.48
N GLU A 31 -6.43 4.86 11.77
CA GLU A 31 -6.60 5.85 12.85
C GLU A 31 -5.57 6.98 12.75
N SER A 32 -4.33 6.66 12.35
CA SER A 32 -3.25 7.66 12.21
C SER A 32 -3.31 8.41 10.89
N LEU A 33 -4.06 7.91 9.91
CA LEU A 33 -4.11 8.44 8.55
C LEU A 33 -4.43 9.94 8.48
N LYS A 34 -5.34 10.43 9.34
CA LYS A 34 -5.70 11.85 9.37
C LYS A 34 -4.51 12.73 9.75
N ASP A 35 -3.73 12.32 10.74
CA ASP A 35 -2.59 13.08 11.21
C ASP A 35 -1.40 12.94 10.26
N SER A 36 -1.21 11.75 9.67
CA SER A 36 -0.25 11.54 8.58
C SER A 36 -0.50 12.48 7.40
N LEU A 37 -1.75 12.59 6.93
CA LEU A 37 -2.12 13.48 5.84
C LEU A 37 -1.95 14.97 6.18
N ARG A 38 -2.14 15.36 7.44
CA ARG A 38 -1.88 16.73 7.90
C ARG A 38 -0.39 17.07 7.87
N SER A 39 0.45 16.11 8.26
CA SER A 39 1.91 16.27 8.30
C SER A 39 2.53 16.23 6.90
N ASN A 40 2.10 15.27 6.07
CA ASN A 40 2.63 15.07 4.73
C ASN A 40 1.51 14.61 3.78
N PRO A 41 0.87 15.52 3.03
CA PRO A 41 -0.21 15.18 2.13
C PRO A 41 0.24 14.21 1.02
N LYS A 42 -0.35 13.01 0.98
CA LYS A 42 -0.15 12.02 -0.08
C LYS A 42 -1.48 11.34 -0.45
N PRO A 43 -1.60 10.80 -1.68
CA PRO A 43 -2.72 9.91 -2.02
C PRO A 43 -2.77 8.67 -1.12
N ILE A 44 -3.92 8.02 -1.09
CA ILE A 44 -4.21 6.86 -0.24
C ILE A 44 -4.48 5.67 -1.16
N MET A 45 -3.79 4.56 -0.93
CA MET A 45 -4.15 3.28 -1.53
C MET A 45 -4.91 2.47 -0.48
N VAL A 46 -6.13 2.04 -0.82
CA VAL A 46 -6.98 1.21 0.03
C VAL A 46 -7.11 -0.17 -0.59
N PHE A 47 -6.65 -1.19 0.11
CA PHE A 47 -6.89 -2.57 -0.25
C PHE A 47 -8.09 -3.12 0.52
N ILE A 48 -9.20 -3.31 -0.18
CA ILE A 48 -10.45 -3.81 0.38
C ILE A 48 -10.52 -5.33 0.14
N HIS A 49 -10.62 -6.09 1.23
CA HIS A 49 -10.61 -7.55 1.22
C HIS A 49 -11.63 -8.13 2.21
N THR A 50 -11.71 -9.46 2.23
CA THR A 50 -12.34 -10.26 3.31
C THR A 50 -11.42 -11.44 3.64
N ASP A 51 -11.60 -12.07 4.79
CA ASP A 51 -10.68 -13.13 5.27
C ASP A 51 -10.81 -14.45 4.49
N TRP A 52 -12.00 -14.72 3.96
CA TRP A 52 -12.30 -15.91 3.14
C TRP A 52 -11.92 -15.73 1.66
N CYS A 53 -11.59 -14.52 1.22
CA CYS A 53 -11.29 -14.20 -0.17
C CYS A 53 -9.93 -14.76 -0.62
N LYS A 54 -9.95 -15.88 -1.37
CA LYS A 54 -8.73 -16.51 -1.92
C LYS A 54 -7.96 -15.59 -2.88
N TYR A 55 -8.66 -14.83 -3.73
CA TYR A 55 -8.01 -13.91 -4.66
C TYR A 55 -7.35 -12.72 -3.96
N CYS A 56 -7.85 -12.31 -2.80
CA CYS A 56 -7.25 -11.28 -1.98
C CYS A 56 -5.88 -11.75 -1.47
N LYS A 57 -5.84 -12.94 -0.86
CA LYS A 57 -4.59 -13.58 -0.43
C LYS A 57 -3.61 -13.80 -1.60
N MET A 58 -4.14 -14.19 -2.76
CA MET A 58 -3.32 -14.32 -3.97
C MET A 58 -2.67 -12.98 -4.34
N GLN A 59 -3.43 -11.88 -4.37
CA GLN A 59 -2.89 -10.55 -4.68
C GLN A 59 -1.79 -10.14 -3.69
N GLU A 60 -2.01 -10.38 -2.39
CA GLU A 60 -1.01 -10.09 -1.37
C GLU A 60 0.31 -10.81 -1.65
N ASN A 61 0.24 -12.11 -1.99
CA ASN A 61 1.42 -12.94 -2.20
C ASN A 61 2.11 -12.72 -3.55
N ILE A 62 1.35 -12.55 -4.64
CA ILE A 62 1.95 -12.50 -5.98
C ILE A 62 2.20 -11.08 -6.49
N THR A 63 1.55 -10.09 -5.89
CA THR A 63 1.58 -8.69 -6.34
C THR A 63 2.20 -7.79 -5.28
N PHE A 64 1.66 -7.77 -4.06
CA PHE A 64 2.11 -6.85 -3.02
C PHE A 64 3.46 -7.22 -2.38
N GLN A 65 3.91 -8.47 -2.53
CA GLN A 65 5.27 -8.88 -2.17
C GLN A 65 6.31 -8.60 -3.25
N LYS A 66 5.93 -8.08 -4.43
CA LYS A 66 6.92 -7.73 -5.46
C LYS A 66 7.63 -6.44 -5.07
N PRO A 67 8.98 -6.43 -4.94
CA PRO A 67 9.70 -5.26 -4.42
C PRO A 67 9.42 -3.96 -5.18
N LYS A 68 9.27 -4.02 -6.51
CA LYS A 68 8.92 -2.85 -7.34
C LYS A 68 7.56 -2.26 -6.97
N VAL A 69 6.54 -3.12 -6.88
CA VAL A 69 5.17 -2.72 -6.51
C VAL A 69 5.13 -2.19 -5.09
N ALA A 70 5.74 -2.91 -4.15
CA ALA A 70 5.78 -2.54 -2.76
C ALA A 70 6.51 -1.21 -2.52
N GLY A 71 7.66 -1.01 -3.18
CA GLY A 71 8.42 0.23 -3.11
C GLY A 71 7.62 1.42 -3.62
N LEU A 72 6.98 1.29 -4.79
CA LEU A 72 6.13 2.36 -5.34
C LEU A 72 4.94 2.69 -4.44
N LEU A 73 4.27 1.67 -3.92
CA LEU A 73 3.14 1.85 -3.01
C LEU A 73 3.58 2.59 -1.73
N SER A 74 4.64 2.10 -1.07
CA SER A 74 5.17 2.69 0.16
C SER A 74 5.72 4.11 -0.04
N LYS A 75 6.32 4.40 -1.20
CA LYS A 75 6.89 5.72 -1.51
C LYS A 75 5.79 6.76 -1.74
N ASN A 76 4.79 6.40 -2.55
CA ASN A 76 3.84 7.35 -3.13
C ASN A 76 2.49 7.41 -2.39
N PHE A 77 2.14 6.41 -1.58
CA PHE A 77 0.81 6.29 -0.98
C PHE A 77 0.86 6.02 0.51
N TYR A 78 -0.16 6.52 1.23
CA TYR A 78 -0.57 5.89 2.47
C TYR A 78 -1.37 4.64 2.15
N CYS A 79 -0.79 3.47 2.42
CA CYS A 79 -1.43 2.19 2.12
C CYS A 79 -2.23 1.72 3.34
N ILE A 80 -3.53 1.47 3.19
CA ILE A 80 -4.37 0.93 4.26
C ILE A 80 -5.09 -0.34 3.80
N LYS A 81 -5.39 -1.23 4.74
CA LYS A 81 -6.27 -2.38 4.50
C LYS A 81 -7.62 -2.15 5.16
N ILE A 82 -8.66 -2.61 4.49
CA ILE A 82 -10.01 -2.63 5.05
C ILE A 82 -10.59 -4.03 4.84
N ASN A 83 -10.89 -4.70 5.95
CA ASN A 83 -11.75 -5.87 5.92
C ASN A 83 -13.20 -5.40 5.76
N ALA A 84 -13.82 -5.76 4.64
CA ALA A 84 -15.17 -5.37 4.31
C ALA A 84 -16.23 -6.04 5.22
N GLU A 85 -15.86 -7.04 6.01
CA GLU A 85 -16.73 -7.70 6.99
C GLU A 85 -16.34 -7.37 8.44
N SER A 86 -15.46 -6.37 8.65
CA SER A 86 -15.12 -5.92 10.00
C SER A 86 -16.38 -5.50 10.78
N GLU A 87 -16.48 -5.96 12.02
CA GLU A 87 -17.52 -5.59 12.98
C GLU A 87 -17.18 -4.30 13.75
N GLU A 88 -15.97 -3.77 13.56
CA GLU A 88 -15.51 -2.56 14.23
C GLU A 88 -15.99 -1.29 13.54
N GLU A 89 -16.18 -0.20 14.31
CA GLU A 89 -16.39 1.13 13.74
C GLU A 89 -15.04 1.70 13.26
N LEU A 90 -14.95 2.02 11.97
CA LEU A 90 -13.74 2.62 11.39
C LEU A 90 -13.86 4.14 11.32
N VAL A 91 -12.78 4.85 11.66
CA VAL A 91 -12.68 6.31 11.50
C VAL A 91 -11.80 6.62 10.30
N PHE A 92 -12.38 7.17 9.24
CA PHE A 92 -11.67 7.55 8.03
C PHE A 92 -11.83 9.04 7.77
N LEU A 93 -10.70 9.76 7.72
CA LEU A 93 -10.65 11.22 7.49
C LEU A 93 -11.55 12.03 8.43
N GLY A 94 -11.63 11.60 9.69
CA GLY A 94 -12.43 12.24 10.73
C GLY A 94 -13.93 11.94 10.67
N ARG A 95 -14.37 11.02 9.80
CA ARG A 95 -15.75 10.52 9.75
C ARG A 95 -15.81 9.08 10.25
N LYS A 96 -16.84 8.77 11.01
CA LYS A 96 -17.13 7.42 11.52
C LYS A 96 -17.91 6.62 10.48
N TYR A 97 -17.53 5.37 10.30
CA TYR A 97 -18.16 4.41 9.41
C TYR A 97 -18.48 3.16 10.20
N LYS A 98 -19.73 2.74 10.13
CA LYS A 98 -20.25 1.61 10.90
C LYS A 98 -20.02 0.28 10.17
N PRO A 99 -19.95 -0.83 10.91
CA PRO A 99 -20.05 -2.17 10.35
C PRO A 99 -21.35 -2.36 9.56
N GLY A 100 -21.33 -3.32 8.64
CA GLY A 100 -22.53 -3.76 7.93
C GLY A 100 -23.50 -4.45 8.88
N LYS A 101 -24.77 -4.53 8.48
CA LYS A 101 -25.71 -5.47 9.11
C LYS A 101 -25.38 -6.89 8.64
N THR A 102 -25.98 -7.90 9.26
CA THR A 102 -25.83 -9.30 8.83
C THR A 102 -26.04 -9.45 7.31
N GLY A 103 -25.03 -9.99 6.62
CA GLY A 103 -25.05 -10.17 5.17
C GLY A 103 -24.71 -8.92 4.34
N ASP A 104 -24.30 -7.82 4.98
CA ASP A 104 -23.91 -6.57 4.33
C ASP A 104 -22.46 -6.19 4.70
N TYR A 105 -21.80 -5.42 3.83
CA TYR A 105 -20.42 -5.00 4.03
C TYR A 105 -20.31 -3.71 4.84
N HIS A 106 -19.17 -3.54 5.50
CA HIS A 106 -18.78 -2.35 6.22
C HIS A 106 -18.98 -1.09 5.37
N SER A 107 -19.61 -0.07 5.95
CA SER A 107 -20.05 1.13 5.20
C SER A 107 -18.91 1.87 4.51
N LEU A 108 -17.72 1.90 5.13
CA LEU A 108 -16.50 2.45 4.52
C LEU A 108 -16.05 1.68 3.27
N ALA A 109 -16.03 0.34 3.35
CA ALA A 109 -15.65 -0.51 2.21
C ALA A 109 -16.60 -0.30 1.03
N LYS A 110 -17.90 -0.17 1.29
CA LYS A 110 -18.89 0.14 0.25
C LYS A 110 -18.69 1.52 -0.36
N MET A 111 -18.47 2.55 0.45
CA MET A 111 -18.25 3.92 -0.04
C MET A 111 -17.02 3.99 -0.95
N LEU A 112 -15.91 3.36 -0.52
CA LEU A 112 -14.65 3.44 -1.24
C LEU A 112 -14.60 2.50 -2.45
N GLY A 113 -15.06 1.25 -2.31
CA GLY A 113 -14.82 0.19 -3.29
C GLY A 113 -15.96 -0.11 -4.26
N THR A 114 -17.18 0.38 -4.01
CA THR A 114 -18.31 0.11 -4.91
C THR A 114 -18.09 0.80 -6.24
N ASN A 115 -18.16 0.04 -7.33
CA ASN A 115 -18.15 0.54 -8.69
C ASN A 115 -19.32 -0.07 -9.45
N ASN A 116 -20.05 0.72 -10.24
CA ASN A 116 -21.25 0.27 -10.96
C ASN A 116 -22.25 -0.52 -10.08
N GLY A 117 -22.46 -0.03 -8.86
CA GLY A 117 -23.40 -0.62 -7.89
C GLY A 117 -22.94 -1.92 -7.23
N ARG A 118 -21.70 -2.38 -7.46
CA ARG A 118 -21.18 -3.63 -6.88
C ARG A 118 -19.83 -3.41 -6.20
N LEU A 119 -19.65 -4.04 -5.05
CA LEU A 119 -18.36 -4.21 -4.40
C LEU A 119 -17.86 -5.63 -4.70
N LEU A 120 -16.68 -5.75 -5.32
CA LEU A 120 -16.03 -7.02 -5.65
C LEU A 120 -14.73 -7.16 -4.85
N PHE A 121 -14.26 -8.39 -4.64
CA PHE A 121 -13.04 -8.63 -3.88
C PHE A 121 -11.97 -9.37 -4.70
N PRO A 122 -10.68 -9.00 -4.55
CA PRO A 122 -10.24 -7.77 -3.90
C PRO A 122 -10.69 -6.52 -4.68
N THR A 123 -10.70 -5.36 -4.02
CA THR A 123 -10.73 -4.06 -4.72
C THR A 123 -9.56 -3.22 -4.22
N THR A 124 -8.75 -2.72 -5.15
CA THR A 124 -7.68 -1.75 -4.85
C THR A 124 -8.17 -0.36 -5.27
N VAL A 125 -8.26 0.56 -4.31
CA VAL A 125 -8.72 1.93 -4.55
C VAL A 125 -7.55 2.88 -4.40
N PHE A 126 -7.33 3.74 -5.37
CA PHE A 126 -6.45 4.89 -5.26
C PHE A 126 -7.32 6.12 -5.06
N TYR A 127 -7.15 6.80 -3.93
CA TYR A 127 -7.91 7.98 -3.56
C TYR A 127 -6.98 9.16 -3.36
N ALA A 128 -7.23 10.26 -4.08
CA ALA A 128 -6.52 11.51 -3.91
C ALA A 128 -7.42 12.50 -3.13
N PRO A 129 -7.15 12.77 -1.83
CA PRO A 129 -8.06 13.56 -1.00
C PRO A 129 -8.23 15.02 -1.46
N LEU A 130 -7.18 15.61 -2.04
CA LEU A 130 -7.17 17.01 -2.49
C LEU A 130 -8.11 17.23 -3.68
N SER A 131 -8.07 16.35 -4.68
CA SER A 131 -8.93 16.38 -5.87
C SER A 131 -10.25 15.64 -5.67
N GLN A 132 -10.39 14.88 -4.57
CA GLN A 132 -11.51 13.99 -4.28
C GLN A 132 -11.76 12.94 -5.38
N THR A 133 -10.71 12.51 -6.08
CA THR A 133 -10.79 11.53 -7.17
C THR A 133 -10.55 10.11 -6.67
N PHE A 134 -11.29 9.17 -7.26
CA PHE A 134 -11.19 7.74 -6.97
C PHE A 134 -10.90 6.97 -8.25
N GLU A 135 -9.91 6.10 -8.19
CA GLU A 135 -9.68 5.07 -9.20
C GLU A 135 -9.78 3.71 -8.55
N ARG A 136 -10.57 2.82 -9.15
CA ARG A 136 -10.92 1.52 -8.56
C ARG A 136 -10.52 0.41 -9.51
N LEU A 137 -9.62 -0.44 -9.04
CA LEU A 137 -9.25 -1.67 -9.72
C LEU A 137 -9.97 -2.83 -9.01
N GLN A 138 -11.08 -3.28 -9.59
CA GLN A 138 -11.86 -4.40 -9.06
C GLN A 138 -11.30 -5.74 -9.54
N GLY A 139 -11.27 -6.72 -8.64
CA GLY A 139 -10.71 -8.04 -8.89
C GLY A 139 -9.20 -8.10 -8.66
N LEU A 140 -8.63 -9.31 -8.83
CA LEU A 140 -7.20 -9.57 -8.67
C LEU A 140 -6.36 -8.72 -9.63
N GLN A 141 -5.50 -7.89 -9.07
CA GLN A 141 -4.49 -7.14 -9.81
C GLN A 141 -3.15 -7.87 -9.73
N THR A 142 -2.57 -8.20 -10.89
CA THR A 142 -1.20 -8.73 -10.96
C THR A 142 -0.19 -7.60 -10.84
N ALA A 143 1.07 -7.92 -10.52
CA ALA A 143 2.16 -6.94 -10.50
C ALA A 143 2.25 -6.14 -11.81
N LYS A 144 2.19 -6.82 -12.97
CA LYS A 144 2.22 -6.17 -14.28
C LYS A 144 1.10 -5.15 -14.48
N VAL A 145 -0.10 -5.42 -13.95
CA VAL A 145 -1.23 -4.48 -14.07
C VAL A 145 -0.98 -3.25 -13.20
N LEU A 146 -0.51 -3.41 -11.96
CA LEU A 146 -0.17 -2.27 -11.12
C LEU A 146 1.02 -1.48 -11.66
N GLU A 147 2.05 -2.16 -12.17
CA GLU A 147 3.20 -1.50 -12.80
C GLU A 147 2.75 -0.64 -13.99
N ARG A 148 1.89 -1.18 -14.86
CA ARG A 148 1.30 -0.42 -15.96
C ARG A 148 0.48 0.77 -15.46
N PHE A 149 -0.37 0.56 -14.46
CA PHE A 149 -1.14 1.63 -13.83
C PHE A 149 -0.22 2.75 -13.33
N PHE A 150 0.88 2.41 -12.67
CA PHE A 150 1.85 3.39 -12.19
C PHE A 150 2.51 4.16 -13.34
N THR A 151 2.93 3.47 -14.41
CA THR A 151 3.48 4.12 -15.60
C THR A 151 2.49 5.09 -16.27
N GLU A 152 1.22 4.70 -16.41
CA GLU A 152 0.17 5.54 -16.99
C GLU A 152 -0.09 6.81 -16.15
N HIS A 153 0.24 6.78 -14.87
CA HIS A 153 0.15 7.91 -13.94
C HIS A 153 1.49 8.63 -13.72
N GLY A 154 2.50 8.36 -14.55
CA GLY A 154 3.80 9.05 -14.52
C GLY A 154 4.65 8.72 -13.30
N MET A 155 4.41 7.60 -12.61
CA MET A 155 5.26 7.14 -11.52
C MET A 155 6.45 6.35 -12.08
N GLU A 156 7.65 6.73 -11.64
CA GLU A 156 8.92 6.13 -12.08
C GLU A 156 9.38 4.99 -11.16
N PHE A 157 9.96 3.97 -11.77
CA PHE A 157 10.62 2.88 -11.06
C PHE A 157 12.08 3.29 -10.82
N ASP A 158 12.51 3.32 -9.56
CA ASP A 158 13.93 3.44 -9.26
C ASP A 158 14.58 2.11 -9.72
N GLU A 159 15.51 2.19 -10.69
CA GLU A 159 16.23 1.03 -11.27
C GLU A 159 17.24 0.40 -10.30
#